data_AF-A0A6N8AWQ6-F1
#
_entry.id   AF-A0A6N8AWQ6-F1
#
_cell.length_a   1.000
_cell.length_b   1.000
_cell.length_c   1.000
_cell.angle_alpha   90.00
_cell.angle_beta   90.00
_cell.angle_gamma   90.00
#
_symmetry.space_group_name_H-M   'P 1'
#
loop_
_entity.id
_entity.type
_entity.pdbx_description
1 polymer ?
#
loop_
_entity_poly.entity_id
_entity_poly.type
_entity_poly.pdbx_seq_one_letter_code
_entity_poly.pdbx_strand_id
1 'polypeptide(L)'
;MTNTEDNKTPAPPTSILAWHALGEREKLVWAAHYAGSTLPPRDAALAANKAVMTLAELNLDNRAFIGPEYDACRYYSWMEYDEFKSWYPTALKIAKRGHFNAADISE
;
A
#
# COMPACT_ATOMS: atom_id res chain seq x y z
N MET A 1 12.05 24.45 -25.14
CA MET A 1 11.72 24.63 -23.72
C MET A 1 11.47 23.24 -23.15
N THR A 2 12.49 22.61 -22.58
CA THR A 2 12.40 21.27 -21.99
C THR A 2 12.14 21.42 -20.50
N ASN A 3 10.93 21.05 -20.06
CA ASN A 3 10.58 20.97 -18.65
C ASN A 3 11.25 19.73 -18.07
N THR A 4 12.33 19.93 -17.33
CA THR A 4 12.90 18.90 -16.46
C THR A 4 12.01 18.87 -15.22
N GLU A 5 11.14 17.87 -15.14
CA GLU A 5 10.42 17.57 -13.90
C GLU A 5 11.46 17.16 -12.85
N ASP A 6 11.70 18.06 -11.90
CA ASP A 6 12.46 17.79 -10.69
C ASP A 6 11.79 16.64 -9.94
N ASN A 7 12.27 15.42 -10.19
CA ASN A 7 11.92 14.24 -9.42
C ASN A 7 12.55 14.40 -8.02
N LYS A 8 11.91 15.23 -7.20
CA LYS A 8 12.31 15.57 -5.85
C LYS A 8 12.20 14.31 -5.00
N THR A 9 13.31 13.58 -4.95
CA THR A 9 13.45 12.42 -4.07
C THR A 9 13.16 12.92 -2.65
N PRO A 10 12.17 12.34 -1.94
CA PRO A 10 11.85 12.78 -0.59
C PRO A 10 13.12 12.66 0.27
N ALA A 11 13.41 13.73 1.02
CA ALA A 11 14.57 13.79 1.89
C ALA A 11 14.56 12.57 2.82
N PRO A 12 15.71 11.93 3.08
CA PRO A 12 15.75 10.77 3.95
C PRO A 12 15.19 11.14 5.33
N PRO A 13 14.40 10.26 5.97
CA PRO A 13 13.88 10.53 7.29
C PRO A 13 15.04 10.80 8.23
N THR A 14 14.99 11.92 8.96
CA THR A 14 16.04 12.31 9.91
C THR A 14 15.85 11.67 11.29
N SER A 15 14.67 11.10 11.57
CA SER A 15 14.36 10.40 12.81
C SER A 15 14.01 8.92 12.55
N ILE A 16 14.36 8.06 13.50
CA ILE A 16 14.01 6.64 13.50
C ILE A 16 12.56 6.51 13.99
N LEU A 17 11.75 5.69 13.32
CA LEU A 17 10.35 5.48 13.69
C LEU A 17 10.32 4.71 15.01
N ALA A 18 9.41 5.08 15.90
CA ALA A 18 9.26 4.39 17.17
C ALA A 18 8.74 2.96 16.92
N TRP A 19 9.54 1.94 17.20
CA TRP A 19 9.21 0.54 16.91
C TRP A 19 7.84 0.10 17.44
N HIS A 20 7.45 0.56 18.62
CA HIS A 20 6.15 0.23 19.23
C HIS A 20 4.95 0.85 18.49
N ALA A 21 5.17 1.94 17.75
CA ALA A 21 4.13 2.60 16.97
C ALA A 21 3.90 1.94 15.59
N LEU A 22 4.78 1.04 15.17
CA LEU A 22 4.66 0.31 13.91
C LEU A 22 3.66 -0.85 14.01
N GLY A 23 2.82 -1.02 12.99
CA GLY A 23 2.00 -2.22 12.79
C GLY A 23 2.84 -3.46 12.52
N GLU A 24 2.23 -4.66 12.57
CA GLU A 24 2.98 -5.92 12.39
C GLU A 24 3.66 -6.02 11.02
N ARG A 25 2.98 -5.61 9.95
CA ARG A 25 3.55 -5.60 8.59
C ARG A 25 4.71 -4.61 8.47
N GLU A 26 4.55 -3.42 9.03
CA GLU A 26 5.58 -2.39 9.04
C GLU A 26 6.82 -2.87 9.82
N LYS A 27 6.63 -3.55 10.95
CA LYS A 27 7.72 -4.19 11.71
C LYS A 27 8.46 -5.24 10.89
N LEU A 28 7.73 -6.09 10.16
CA LEU A 28 8.34 -7.11 9.29
C LEU A 28 9.16 -6.48 8.16
N VAL A 29 8.61 -5.48 7.48
CA VAL A 29 9.30 -4.76 6.40
C VAL A 29 10.53 -4.03 6.93
N TRP A 30 10.41 -3.36 8.09
CA TRP A 30 11.53 -2.71 8.75
C TRP A 30 12.64 -3.71 9.10
N ALA A 31 12.29 -4.82 9.75
CA ALA A 31 13.26 -5.84 10.17
C ALA A 31 13.97 -6.49 8.98
N ALA A 32 13.23 -6.81 7.92
CA ALA A 32 13.79 -7.38 6.70
C ALA A 32 14.78 -6.43 6.01
N HIS A 33 14.41 -5.15 5.86
CA HIS A 33 15.30 -4.14 5.28
C HIS A 33 16.52 -3.85 6.14
N TYR A 34 16.35 -3.79 7.47
CA TYR A 34 17.46 -3.56 8.39
C TYR A 34 18.44 -4.74 8.38
N ALA A 35 17.94 -5.98 8.49
CA ALA A 35 18.77 -7.18 8.54
C ALA A 35 19.47 -7.49 7.21
N GLY A 36 18.88 -7.12 6.08
CA GLY A 36 19.48 -7.28 4.75
C GLY A 36 20.48 -6.19 4.37
N SER A 37 20.66 -5.16 5.20
CA SER A 37 21.54 -4.03 4.91
C SER A 37 22.99 -4.30 5.32
N THR A 38 23.93 -3.87 4.48
CA THR A 38 25.37 -3.83 4.82
C THR A 38 25.82 -2.45 5.30
N LEU A 39 24.88 -1.50 5.47
CA LEU A 39 25.17 -0.14 5.92
C LEU A 39 25.50 -0.09 7.42
N PRO A 40 26.16 0.98 7.90
CA PRO A 40 26.29 1.23 9.33
C PRO A 40 24.91 1.22 10.03
N PRO A 41 24.83 0.80 11.31
CA PRO A 41 23.55 0.58 11.99
C PRO A 41 22.56 1.75 11.91
N ARG A 42 23.07 2.98 12.03
CA ARG A 42 22.24 4.18 11.92
C ARG A 42 21.64 4.34 10.52
N ASP A 43 22.46 4.17 9.49
CA ASP A 43 22.05 4.37 8.10
C ASP A 43 21.15 3.22 7.63
N ALA A 44 21.39 2.00 8.11
CA ALA A 44 20.50 0.85 7.92
C ALA A 44 19.10 1.12 8.53
N ALA A 45 19.04 1.69 9.73
CA ALA A 45 17.77 2.06 10.36
C ALA A 45 17.02 3.14 9.58
N LEU A 46 17.73 4.14 9.04
CA LEU A 46 17.13 5.18 8.20
C LEU A 46 16.62 4.62 6.87
N ALA A 47 17.35 3.70 6.26
CA ALA A 47 16.92 3.02 5.04
C ALA A 47 15.68 2.14 5.27
N ALA A 48 15.65 1.37 6.36
CA ALA A 48 14.48 0.59 6.75
C ALA A 48 13.24 1.46 7.03
N ASN A 49 13.44 2.60 7.69
CA ASN A 49 12.40 3.61 7.87
C ASN A 49 11.82 4.11 6.54
N LYS A 50 12.68 4.42 5.57
CA LYS A 50 12.23 4.87 4.25
C LYS A 50 11.35 3.81 3.58
N ALA A 51 11.72 2.54 3.69
CA ALA A 51 10.91 1.44 3.16
C ALA A 51 9.53 1.35 3.84
N VAL A 52 9.45 1.54 5.16
CA VAL A 52 8.17 1.61 5.89
C VAL A 52 7.34 2.81 5.46
N MET A 53 7.93 3.99 5.27
CA MET A 53 7.20 5.17 4.79
C MET A 53 6.65 4.96 3.37
N THR A 54 7.45 4.37 2.47
CA THR A 54 6.97 3.99 1.13
C THR A 54 5.82 2.98 1.22
N LEU A 55 5.89 2.00 2.12
CA LEU A 55 4.78 1.07 2.36
C LEU A 55 3.51 1.80 2.83
N ALA A 56 3.65 2.76 3.74
CA ALA A 56 2.53 3.56 4.24
C ALA A 56 1.91 4.44 3.15
N GLU A 57 2.72 5.04 2.27
CA GLU A 57 2.26 5.81 1.11
C GLU A 57 1.46 4.96 0.12
N LEU A 58 1.79 3.67 -0.03
CA LEU A 58 1.03 2.74 -0.86
C LEU A 58 -0.34 2.39 -0.28
N ASN A 59 -0.61 2.78 0.97
CA ASN A 59 -1.93 2.67 1.61
C ASN A 59 -2.51 1.24 1.56
N LEU A 60 -1.65 0.21 1.47
CA LEU A 60 -2.03 -1.20 1.28
C LEU A 60 -2.77 -1.78 2.49
N ASP A 61 -2.55 -1.20 3.67
CA ASP A 61 -3.22 -1.59 4.92
C ASP A 61 -4.50 -0.80 5.15
N ASN A 62 -4.82 0.18 4.30
CA ASN A 62 -6.09 0.88 4.35
C ASN A 62 -7.18 0.01 3.74
N ARG A 63 -7.73 -0.86 4.59
CA ARG A 63 -8.83 -1.77 4.30
C ARG A 63 -10.15 -1.05 3.98
N ALA A 64 -10.16 0.28 3.90
CA ALA A 64 -11.37 1.05 3.61
C ALA A 64 -11.94 0.76 2.22
N PHE A 65 -11.15 0.26 1.27
CA PHE A 65 -11.65 -0.21 -0.03
C PHE A 65 -10.83 -1.40 -0.52
N ILE A 66 -11.25 -2.61 -0.20
CA ILE A 66 -10.79 -3.80 -0.91
C ILE A 66 -11.57 -3.83 -2.23
N GLY A 67 -10.97 -3.24 -3.26
CA GLY A 67 -11.56 -3.19 -4.59
C GLY A 67 -11.60 -4.56 -5.26
N PRO A 68 -12.41 -4.72 -6.32
CA PRO A 68 -12.43 -5.94 -7.13
C PRO A 68 -11.04 -6.37 -7.61
N GLU A 69 -10.12 -5.43 -7.79
CA GLU A 69 -8.74 -5.69 -8.21
C GLU A 69 -7.99 -6.57 -7.20
N TYR A 70 -8.23 -6.37 -5.91
CA TYR A 70 -7.63 -7.21 -4.87
C TYR A 70 -8.20 -8.63 -4.93
N ASP A 71 -9.52 -8.77 -5.10
CA ASP A 71 -10.17 -10.08 -5.22
C ASP A 71 -9.74 -10.80 -6.50
N ALA A 72 -9.57 -10.08 -7.61
CA ALA A 72 -9.03 -10.59 -8.86
C ALA A 72 -7.62 -11.17 -8.66
N CYS A 73 -6.72 -10.38 -8.06
CA CYS A 73 -5.35 -10.81 -7.79
C CYS A 73 -5.27 -12.00 -6.81
N ARG A 74 -6.20 -12.10 -5.85
CA ARG A 74 -6.15 -13.12 -4.80
C ARG A 74 -6.82 -14.44 -5.19
N TYR A 75 -7.95 -14.38 -5.88
CA TYR A 75 -8.79 -15.55 -6.13
C TYR A 75 -8.87 -15.94 -7.61
N TYR A 76 -8.43 -15.07 -8.51
CA TYR A 76 -8.61 -15.22 -9.95
C TYR A 76 -7.31 -14.97 -10.72
N SER A 77 -6.18 -15.50 -10.22
CA SER A 77 -4.87 -15.33 -10.87
C SER A 77 -4.76 -15.96 -12.27
N TRP A 78 -5.72 -16.80 -12.64
CA TRP A 78 -5.86 -17.45 -13.95
C TRP A 78 -6.94 -16.82 -14.84
N MET A 79 -7.58 -15.74 -14.41
CA MET A 79 -8.66 -15.10 -15.17
C MET A 79 -8.09 -14.39 -16.41
N GLU A 80 -8.62 -14.75 -17.57
CA GLU A 80 -8.24 -14.14 -18.83
C GLU A 80 -8.87 -12.76 -19.01
N TYR A 81 -8.30 -11.93 -19.90
CA TYR A 81 -8.74 -10.55 -20.07
C TYR A 81 -10.23 -10.40 -20.40
N ASP A 82 -10.77 -11.27 -21.26
CA ASP A 82 -12.18 -11.23 -21.67
C ASP A 82 -13.13 -11.57 -20.50
N GLU A 83 -12.71 -12.49 -19.64
CA GLU A 83 -13.44 -12.84 -18.42
C GLU A 83 -13.42 -11.67 -17.44
N PHE A 84 -12.25 -11.07 -17.21
CA PHE A 84 -12.08 -9.88 -16.37
C PHE A 84 -12.96 -8.72 -16.84
N LYS A 85 -12.96 -8.44 -18.15
CA LYS A 85 -13.75 -7.36 -18.76
C LYS A 85 -15.25 -7.51 -18.49
N SER A 86 -15.75 -8.73 -18.49
CA SER A 86 -17.18 -9.03 -18.25
C SER A 86 -17.54 -9.00 -16.75
N TRP A 87 -16.63 -9.46 -15.89
CA TRP A 87 -16.83 -9.57 -14.45
C TRP A 87 -16.66 -8.24 -13.70
N TYR A 88 -15.61 -7.48 -14.04
CA TYR A 88 -15.15 -6.31 -13.29
C TYR A 88 -16.21 -5.23 -13.07
N PRO A 89 -17.04 -4.83 -14.07
CA PRO A 89 -18.08 -3.82 -13.85
C PRO A 89 -19.12 -4.23 -12.81
N THR A 90 -19.41 -5.54 -12.71
CA THR A 90 -20.37 -6.09 -11.74
C THR A 90 -19.74 -6.13 -10.35
N ALA A 91 -18.51 -6.63 -10.24
CA ALA A 91 -17.77 -6.65 -8.99
C ALA A 91 -17.57 -5.24 -8.42
N LEU A 92 -17.27 -4.25 -9.27
CA LEU A 92 -17.11 -2.85 -8.87
C LEU A 92 -18.42 -2.23 -8.34
N LYS A 93 -19.56 -2.56 -8.94
CA LYS A 93 -20.89 -2.14 -8.44
C LYS A 93 -21.20 -2.73 -7.06
N ILE A 94 -20.84 -4.00 -6.85
CA ILE A 94 -21.03 -4.68 -5.56
C ILE A 94 -20.12 -4.05 -4.49
N ALA A 95 -18.83 -3.89 -4.79
CA ALA A 95 -17.86 -3.27 -3.89
C ALA A 95 -18.32 -1.86 -3.49
N LYS A 96 -18.71 -1.03 -4.45
CA LYS A 96 -19.24 0.34 -4.19
C LYS A 96 -20.54 0.34 -3.38
N ARG A 97 -21.41 -0.66 -3.51
CA ARG A 97 -22.64 -0.79 -2.72
C ARG A 97 -22.38 -1.22 -1.27
N GLY A 98 -21.30 -1.95 -1.00
CA GLY A 98 -20.88 -2.33 0.35
C GLY A 98 -20.33 -1.19 1.21
N HIS A 99 -20.17 0.01 0.65
CA HIS A 99 -19.71 1.22 1.36
C HIS A 99 -20.84 2.15 1.81
N PHE A 100 -22.10 1.83 1.53
CA PHE A 100 -23.23 2.53 2.14
C PHE A 100 -23.56 1.83 3.47
N ASN A 101 -23.46 2.55 4.58
CA ASN A 101 -24.04 2.08 5.83
C ASN A 101 -25.56 2.10 5.69
N ALA A 102 -26.26 1.19 6.37
CA ALA A 102 -27.72 1.23 6.45
C ALA A 102 -28.26 2.58 7.01
N ALA A 103 -27.40 3.35 7.70
CA ALA A 103 -27.67 4.70 8.18
C ALA A 103 -27.70 5.77 7.06
N ASP A 104 -27.08 5.51 5.90
CA ASP A 104 -27.03 6.45 4.77
C ASP A 104 -28.28 6.33 3.85
N ILE A 105 -29.18 5.38 4.16
CA ILE A 105 -30.39 5.07 3.39
C ILE A 105 -31.65 5.67 4.07
N SER A 106 -31.49 6.29 5.24
CA SER A 106 -32.56 7.01 5.93
C SER A 106 -32.40 8.52 5.78
N GLU A 107 -32.79 9.05 4.61
CA GLU A 107 -33.39 10.39 4.44
C GLU A 107 -34.15 10.47 3.10
#